data_AF-A0A1T5I176-F1
#
_entry.id   AF-A0A1T5I176-F1
#
_cell.length_a   1.000
_cell.length_b   1.000
_cell.length_c   1.000
_cell.angle_alpha   90.00
_cell.angle_beta   90.00
_cell.angle_gamma   90.00
#
_symmetry.space_group_name_H-M   'P 1'
#
loop_
_entity.id
_entity.type
_entity.pdbx_description
1 polymer ?
#
loop_
_entity_poly.entity_id
_entity_poly.type
_entity_poly.pdbx_seq_one_letter_code
_entity_poly.pdbx_strand_id
1 'polypeptide(L)'
;MLIKTTAMVTLLLTSGSLFAAPSILSPTTATFEQLAQQQAHNTPLQIIDCRDSNFYNGWPEPQQQQGGHIVGAVNIDASWLKTLDTSALQALLHEKHLKSTLPTYLYCATDKAQQLTTALQAQGYHSITTIDQSLNHYHGKLSALPNFQQLVPASWLYALINNKHPRYAPKHGYKVVEVEWGPPAKYLLDHIPGSLYVNTNTIESEPWWNKVSNTALAKVIANLGIRYDTTVILYARNNMSAARFANFLMYAGVKDVRLLNGGWTAWSNANYPTENLPNYNKKPVAFGKPIPANPQYIIDTAQVKSLLKMPADKQSVVSIRTWPEYIGETSGYDYIKPKGRIEGAKWGHAGSDSYHMQDFLNPDQTMKSGNEIAAQWAKWNIKPHQDVTFFCGTGWRASEAFFFAHVLGWKNISVYDGGWYQWSANKNNPIADGTITPANVH
;
A
#
# COMPACT_ATOMS: atom_id res chain seq x y z
N MET A 1 75.36 23.55 -58.95
CA MET A 1 74.62 24.82 -58.77
C MET A 1 73.33 24.49 -58.03
N LEU A 2 73.01 25.23 -56.95
CA LEU A 2 71.83 25.15 -56.07
C LEU A 2 71.75 23.95 -55.09
N ILE A 3 71.27 24.06 -53.83
CA ILE A 3 71.13 25.12 -52.80
C ILE A 3 70.86 24.32 -51.49
N LYS A 4 71.41 24.78 -50.35
CA LYS A 4 71.10 24.28 -49.00
C LYS A 4 69.67 24.67 -48.60
N THR A 5 68.92 23.79 -47.93
CA THR A 5 67.87 24.21 -46.99
C THR A 5 67.83 23.28 -45.78
N THR A 6 68.06 23.87 -44.62
CA THR A 6 67.99 23.28 -43.28
C THR A 6 66.59 23.55 -42.74
N ALA A 7 65.85 22.52 -42.30
CA ALA A 7 64.57 22.70 -41.63
C ALA A 7 64.73 22.50 -40.12
N MET A 8 64.50 23.57 -39.36
CA MET A 8 64.34 23.58 -37.90
C MET A 8 63.00 22.92 -37.54
N VAL A 9 63.03 21.96 -36.61
CA VAL A 9 61.82 21.41 -35.98
C VAL A 9 61.67 22.07 -34.61
N THR A 10 60.60 22.86 -34.45
CA THR A 10 60.23 23.50 -33.19
C THR A 10 59.34 22.54 -32.38
N LEU A 11 59.80 22.15 -31.19
CA LEU A 11 59.06 21.30 -30.26
C LEU A 11 58.10 22.17 -29.43
N LEU A 12 56.79 22.08 -29.68
CA LEU A 12 55.77 22.63 -28.78
C LEU A 12 55.43 21.60 -27.69
N LEU A 13 55.81 21.91 -26.44
CA LEU A 13 55.34 21.22 -25.24
C LEU A 13 53.93 21.72 -24.90
N THR A 14 52.92 20.89 -25.12
CA THR A 14 51.57 21.10 -24.58
C THR A 14 51.50 20.44 -23.20
N SER A 15 51.39 21.26 -22.17
CA SER A 15 51.09 20.83 -20.80
C SER A 15 49.64 20.33 -20.74
N GLY A 16 49.45 19.02 -20.74
CA GLY A 16 48.15 18.39 -20.48
C GLY A 16 47.79 18.48 -18.99
N SER A 17 46.89 19.39 -18.64
CA SER A 17 46.22 19.40 -17.34
C SER A 17 45.29 18.17 -17.25
N LEU A 18 45.73 17.14 -16.53
CA LEU A 18 44.90 15.99 -16.16
C LEU A 18 43.84 16.47 -15.16
N PHE A 19 42.60 16.64 -15.65
CA PHE A 19 41.44 16.69 -14.77
C PHE A 19 41.23 15.29 -14.18
N ALA A 20 41.53 15.13 -12.89
CA ALA A 20 41.14 13.94 -12.15
C ALA A 20 39.61 13.91 -12.08
N ALA A 21 38.99 12.93 -12.75
CA ALA A 21 37.60 12.59 -12.51
C ALA A 21 37.44 12.23 -11.02
N PRO A 22 36.38 12.70 -10.34
CA PRO A 22 36.14 12.30 -8.96
C PRO A 22 36.01 10.77 -8.92
N SER A 23 36.91 10.13 -8.17
CA SER A 23 36.82 8.70 -7.90
C SER A 23 35.49 8.43 -7.21
N ILE A 24 34.56 7.79 -7.93
CA ILE A 24 33.35 7.23 -7.35
C ILE A 24 33.83 6.16 -6.37
N LEU A 25 33.87 6.49 -5.07
CA LEU A 25 34.12 5.53 -4.01
C LEU A 25 33.07 4.41 -4.15
N SER A 26 33.52 3.21 -4.50
CA SER A 26 32.67 2.03 -4.48
C SER A 26 32.12 1.84 -3.07
N PRO A 27 30.83 1.50 -2.90
CA PRO A 27 30.27 1.26 -1.58
C PRO A 27 31.07 0.17 -0.86
N THR A 28 31.30 0.38 0.44
CA THR A 28 31.88 -0.67 1.29
C THR A 28 30.85 -1.79 1.42
N THR A 29 31.27 -3.04 1.28
CA THR A 29 30.41 -4.21 1.52
C THR A 29 30.64 -4.72 2.95
N ALA A 30 29.56 -5.06 3.64
CA ALA A 30 29.59 -5.60 5.01
C ALA A 30 28.72 -6.86 5.14
N THR A 31 28.90 -7.58 6.25
CA THR A 31 28.04 -8.70 6.65
C THR A 31 26.97 -8.26 7.64
N PHE A 32 25.93 -9.08 7.81
CA PHE A 32 24.94 -8.89 8.87
C PHE A 32 25.54 -8.94 10.27
N GLU A 33 26.62 -9.71 10.47
CA GLU A 33 27.35 -9.76 11.74
C GLU A 33 28.06 -8.43 12.04
N GLN A 34 28.69 -7.83 11.03
CA GLN A 34 29.30 -6.51 11.15
C GLN A 34 28.26 -5.43 11.45
N LEU A 35 27.09 -5.47 10.80
CA LEU A 35 25.97 -4.59 11.13
C LEU A 35 25.54 -4.76 12.59
N ALA A 36 25.40 -6.01 13.08
CA ALA A 36 25.02 -6.27 14.46
C ALA A 36 26.05 -5.74 15.47
N GLN A 37 27.35 -5.86 15.17
CA GLN A 37 28.42 -5.26 15.97
C GLN A 37 28.28 -3.74 16.04
N GLN A 38 28.01 -3.08 14.91
CA GLN A 38 27.80 -1.63 14.86
C GLN A 38 26.58 -1.17 15.66
N GLN A 39 25.48 -1.94 15.59
CA GLN A 39 24.29 -1.68 16.42
C GLN A 39 24.60 -1.81 17.92
N ALA A 40 25.49 -2.72 18.33
CA ALA A 40 25.89 -2.89 19.72
C ALA A 40 26.73 -1.71 20.26
N HIS A 41 27.41 -0.96 19.39
CA HIS A 41 28.21 0.20 19.75
C HIS A 41 27.38 1.48 19.98
N ASN A 42 26.04 1.43 19.89
CA ASN A 42 25.12 2.57 20.07
C ASN A 42 25.45 3.80 19.19
N THR A 43 26.15 3.60 18.07
CA THR A 43 26.39 4.68 17.11
C THR A 43 25.13 4.88 16.27
N PRO A 44 24.61 6.11 16.13
CA PRO A 44 23.45 6.36 15.30
C PRO A 44 23.70 5.93 13.85
N LEU A 45 22.85 5.04 13.33
CA LEU A 45 22.87 4.57 11.94
C LEU A 45 21.43 4.40 11.44
N GLN A 46 21.29 4.26 10.13
CA GLN A 46 20.01 3.93 9.49
C GLN A 46 20.16 2.70 8.59
N ILE A 47 19.10 1.89 8.53
CA ILE A 47 19.05 0.65 7.74
C ILE A 47 17.93 0.80 6.71
N ILE A 48 18.25 0.54 5.45
CA ILE A 48 17.30 0.53 4.36
C ILE A 48 17.22 -0.90 3.79
N ASP A 49 16.02 -1.45 3.82
CA ASP A 49 15.67 -2.64 3.04
C ASP A 49 15.33 -2.20 1.62
N CYS A 50 16.21 -2.53 0.67
CA CYS A 50 16.04 -2.15 -0.73
C CYS A 50 15.36 -3.19 -1.61
N ARG A 51 14.72 -4.18 -0.98
CA ARG A 51 13.92 -5.20 -1.65
C ARG A 51 12.50 -4.71 -1.90
N ASP A 52 11.76 -5.52 -2.66
CA ASP A 52 10.34 -5.34 -2.93
C ASP A 52 9.53 -5.25 -1.62
N SER A 53 8.55 -4.35 -1.58
CA SER A 53 7.74 -4.08 -0.38
C SER A 53 7.02 -5.33 0.12
N ASN A 54 6.69 -6.28 -0.76
CA ASN A 54 6.09 -7.54 -0.34
C ASN A 54 7.05 -8.38 0.52
N PHE A 55 8.35 -8.38 0.21
CA PHE A 55 9.35 -9.10 1.01
C PHE A 55 9.57 -8.42 2.36
N TYR A 56 9.65 -7.08 2.35
CA TYR A 56 9.66 -6.27 3.57
C TYR A 56 8.44 -6.58 4.44
N ASN A 57 7.26 -6.71 3.83
CA ASN A 57 6.00 -6.94 4.53
C ASN A 57 5.90 -8.33 5.19
N GLY A 58 6.66 -9.33 4.74
CA GLY A 58 6.64 -10.66 5.34
C GLY A 58 6.70 -11.83 4.35
N TRP A 59 6.53 -11.59 3.05
CA TRP A 59 6.74 -12.64 2.06
C TRP A 59 8.22 -13.04 2.02
N PRO A 60 8.56 -14.33 1.99
CA PRO A 60 9.95 -14.74 1.83
C PRO A 60 10.37 -14.60 0.36
N GLU A 61 11.63 -14.23 0.12
CA GLU A 61 12.24 -14.38 -1.20
C GLU A 61 12.39 -15.87 -1.57
N PRO A 62 12.61 -16.21 -2.85
CA PRO A 62 13.01 -17.56 -3.22
C PRO A 62 14.18 -18.05 -2.36
N GLN A 63 14.09 -19.27 -1.85
CA GLN A 63 15.09 -19.91 -0.96
C GLN A 63 15.21 -19.32 0.46
N GLN A 64 14.45 -18.27 0.81
CA GLN A 64 14.35 -17.81 2.21
C GLN A 64 13.32 -18.61 3.00
N GLN A 65 13.66 -18.95 4.25
CA GLN A 65 12.74 -19.66 5.13
C GLN A 65 11.70 -18.71 5.76
N GLN A 66 12.12 -17.48 6.07
CA GLN A 66 11.32 -16.44 6.71
C GLN A 66 11.42 -15.16 5.90
N GLY A 67 10.29 -14.47 5.71
CA GLY A 67 10.27 -13.12 5.15
C GLY A 67 10.24 -12.05 6.25
N GLY A 68 10.07 -10.80 5.84
CA GLY A 68 10.10 -9.65 6.74
C GLY A 68 11.41 -8.88 6.65
N HIS A 69 11.62 -7.96 7.56
CA HIS A 69 12.72 -6.99 7.55
C HIS A 69 13.41 -6.91 8.92
N ILE A 70 14.65 -6.42 8.93
CA ILE A 70 15.38 -6.09 10.16
C ILE A 70 14.59 -5.03 10.95
N VAL A 71 14.43 -5.20 12.26
CA VAL A 71 13.72 -4.24 13.13
C VAL A 71 14.34 -2.85 12.98
N GLY A 72 13.51 -1.85 12.70
CA GLY A 72 13.93 -0.46 12.50
C GLY A 72 14.37 -0.12 11.06
N ALA A 73 14.41 -1.11 10.15
CA ALA A 73 14.69 -0.84 8.75
C ALA A 73 13.54 -0.08 8.06
N VAL A 74 13.89 0.84 7.19
CA VAL A 74 13.00 1.58 6.29
C VAL A 74 12.97 0.88 4.93
N ASN A 75 11.81 0.76 4.30
CA ASN A 75 11.74 0.22 2.93
C ASN A 75 11.92 1.31 1.87
N ILE A 76 12.89 1.11 0.97
CA ILE A 76 13.01 1.82 -0.30
C ILE A 76 13.33 0.79 -1.38
N ASP A 77 12.33 0.25 -2.06
CA ASP A 77 12.60 -0.65 -3.18
C ASP A 77 13.32 0.11 -4.29
N ALA A 78 14.50 -0.38 -4.67
CA ALA A 78 15.28 0.19 -5.77
C ALA A 78 14.48 0.23 -7.09
N SER A 79 13.48 -0.64 -7.26
CA SER A 79 12.61 -0.66 -8.44
C SER A 79 11.81 0.63 -8.62
N TRP A 80 11.53 1.38 -7.53
CA TRP A 80 10.80 2.65 -7.57
C TRP A 80 11.57 3.74 -8.32
N LEU A 81 12.90 3.61 -8.46
CA LEU A 81 13.74 4.55 -9.21
C LEU A 81 13.41 4.60 -10.71
N LYS A 82 12.67 3.61 -11.24
CA LYS A 82 12.19 3.63 -12.63
C LYS A 82 11.15 4.72 -12.88
N THR A 83 10.44 5.15 -11.85
CA THR A 83 9.35 6.13 -11.93
C THR A 83 9.62 7.40 -11.12
N LEU A 84 10.57 7.37 -10.18
CA LEU A 84 10.94 8.52 -9.37
C LEU A 84 12.01 9.36 -10.07
N ASP A 85 11.72 10.65 -10.26
CA ASP A 85 12.76 11.63 -10.56
C ASP A 85 13.53 12.05 -9.29
N THR A 86 14.54 12.89 -9.45
CA THR A 86 15.40 13.38 -8.36
C THR A 86 14.61 14.10 -7.26
N SER A 87 13.58 14.88 -7.61
CA SER A 87 12.77 15.64 -6.65
C SER A 87 11.83 14.71 -5.89
N ALA A 88 11.18 13.79 -6.59
CA ALA A 88 10.31 12.78 -6.00
C ALA A 88 11.09 11.84 -5.06
N LEU A 89 12.31 11.44 -5.44
CA LEU A 89 13.20 10.69 -4.55
C LEU A 89 13.56 11.52 -3.30
N GLN A 90 13.92 12.79 -3.46
CA GLN A 90 14.23 13.66 -2.31
C GLN A 90 13.05 13.78 -1.35
N ALA A 91 11.84 13.97 -1.88
CA ALA A 91 10.61 14.02 -1.10
C ALA A 91 10.36 12.70 -0.36
N LEU A 92 10.55 11.55 -1.03
CA LEU A 92 10.45 10.23 -0.41
C LEU A 92 11.45 10.06 0.73
N LEU A 93 12.73 10.41 0.53
CA LEU A 93 13.75 10.31 1.57
C LEU A 93 13.42 11.17 2.80
N HIS A 94 12.89 12.38 2.58
CA HIS A 94 12.43 13.27 3.65
C HIS A 94 11.21 12.70 4.39
N GLU A 95 10.23 12.17 3.65
CA GLU A 95 9.05 11.51 4.21
C GLU A 95 9.45 10.30 5.09
N LYS A 96 10.41 9.50 4.63
CA LYS A 96 10.95 8.36 5.37
C LYS A 96 11.87 8.76 6.55
N HIS A 97 12.06 10.06 6.78
CA HIS A 97 12.91 10.61 7.85
C HIS A 97 14.38 10.16 7.78
N LEU A 98 14.88 9.86 6.57
CA LEU A 98 16.27 9.49 6.35
C LEU A 98 17.16 10.74 6.35
N LYS A 99 18.40 10.59 6.83
CA LYS A 99 19.35 11.69 6.99
C LYS A 99 20.65 11.37 6.27
N SER A 100 21.06 12.23 5.34
CA SER A 100 22.30 12.08 4.57
C SER A 100 23.57 12.09 5.44
N THR A 101 23.48 12.62 6.66
CA THR A 101 24.57 12.69 7.63
C THR A 101 24.78 11.40 8.43
N LEU A 102 23.84 10.45 8.38
CA LEU A 102 23.94 9.19 9.11
C LEU A 102 24.57 8.07 8.25
N PRO A 103 25.40 7.20 8.85
CA PRO A 103 25.80 5.94 8.21
C PRO A 103 24.57 5.14 7.77
N THR A 104 24.55 4.74 6.49
CA THR A 104 23.42 4.05 5.87
C THR A 104 23.81 2.65 5.43
N TYR A 105 23.11 1.64 5.95
CA TYR A 105 23.26 0.26 5.53
C TYR A 105 22.13 -0.13 4.56
N LEU A 106 22.47 -0.61 3.37
CA LEU A 106 21.52 -1.12 2.38
C LEU A 106 21.60 -2.64 2.32
N TYR A 107 20.48 -3.34 2.36
CA TYR A 107 20.46 -4.78 2.07
C TYR A 107 19.41 -5.15 1.03
N CYS A 108 19.87 -5.77 -0.05
CA CYS A 108 19.10 -6.37 -1.13
C CYS A 108 20.08 -7.01 -2.14
N ALA A 109 19.60 -7.48 -3.29
CA ALA A 109 20.45 -7.96 -4.38
C ALA A 109 21.45 -6.88 -4.84
N THR A 110 22.67 -7.30 -5.21
CA THR A 110 23.81 -6.41 -5.52
C THR A 110 23.48 -5.36 -6.58
N ASP A 111 22.73 -5.72 -7.62
CA ASP A 111 22.33 -4.82 -8.70
C ASP A 111 21.37 -3.72 -8.22
N LYS A 112 20.37 -4.09 -7.40
CA LYS A 112 19.45 -3.14 -6.75
C LYS A 112 20.18 -2.23 -5.77
N ALA A 113 21.08 -2.79 -4.95
CA ALA A 113 21.85 -2.03 -3.98
C ALA A 113 22.74 -0.99 -4.66
N GLN A 114 23.37 -1.35 -5.79
CA GLN A 114 24.18 -0.42 -6.56
C GLN A 114 23.34 0.73 -7.17
N GLN A 115 22.19 0.42 -7.77
CA GLN A 115 21.28 1.43 -8.33
C GLN A 115 20.84 2.44 -7.27
N LEU A 116 20.41 1.94 -6.10
CA LEU A 116 19.98 2.80 -5.00
C LEU A 116 21.14 3.58 -4.39
N THR A 117 22.34 2.99 -4.29
CA THR A 117 23.54 3.69 -3.82
C THR A 117 23.83 4.91 -4.68
N THR A 118 23.84 4.77 -6.01
CA THR A 118 24.06 5.89 -6.93
C THR A 118 23.01 6.98 -6.76
N ALA A 119 21.73 6.61 -6.65
CA ALA A 119 20.64 7.55 -6.45
C ALA A 119 20.76 8.30 -5.10
N LEU A 120 21.13 7.61 -4.02
CA LEU A 120 21.34 8.20 -2.70
C LEU A 120 22.57 9.12 -2.66
N GLN A 121 23.67 8.75 -3.33
CA GLN A 121 24.85 9.60 -3.44
C GLN A 121 24.54 10.94 -4.13
N ALA A 122 23.69 10.93 -5.16
CA ALA A 122 23.20 12.14 -5.81
C ALA A 122 22.34 13.04 -4.88
N GLN A 123 21.80 12.47 -3.80
CA GLN A 123 21.04 13.15 -2.75
C GLN A 123 21.92 13.52 -1.52
N GLY A 124 23.25 13.36 -1.63
CA GLY A 124 24.21 13.73 -0.58
C GLY A 124 24.48 12.65 0.47
N TYR A 125 23.99 11.42 0.28
CA TYR A 125 24.32 10.28 1.16
C TYR A 125 25.67 9.70 0.75
N HIS A 126 26.73 10.05 1.49
CA HIS A 126 28.10 9.63 1.16
C HIS A 126 28.61 8.46 2.01
N SER A 127 27.98 8.18 3.15
CA SER A 127 28.31 7.05 4.04
C SER A 127 27.34 5.90 3.82
N ILE A 128 27.60 5.10 2.78
CA ILE A 128 26.75 3.97 2.38
C ILE A 128 27.56 2.67 2.42
N THR A 129 27.00 1.68 3.11
CA THR A 129 27.53 0.31 3.18
C THR A 129 26.46 -0.67 2.69
N THR A 130 26.82 -1.59 1.79
CA THR A 130 25.88 -2.58 1.24
C THR A 130 26.07 -3.95 1.90
N ILE A 131 24.99 -4.71 2.04
CA ILE A 131 24.98 -6.10 2.50
C ILE A 131 24.26 -6.93 1.44
N ASP A 132 24.99 -7.83 0.78
CA ASP A 132 24.49 -8.70 -0.30
C ASP A 132 24.17 -10.13 0.18
N GLN A 133 24.39 -10.40 1.47
CA GLN A 133 24.04 -11.67 2.09
C GLN A 133 22.52 -11.91 2.04
N SER A 134 22.12 -13.15 1.74
CA SER A 134 20.74 -13.57 1.96
C SER A 134 20.35 -13.39 3.43
N LEU A 135 19.12 -12.92 3.70
CA LEU A 135 18.59 -12.77 5.07
C LEU A 135 18.63 -14.08 5.89
N ASN A 136 18.80 -15.25 5.27
CA ASN A 136 19.05 -16.49 6.00
C ASN A 136 20.34 -16.43 6.87
N HIS A 137 21.27 -15.51 6.58
CA HIS A 137 22.47 -15.26 7.39
C HIS A 137 22.25 -14.21 8.50
N TYR A 138 21.07 -13.58 8.56
CA TYR A 138 20.73 -12.66 9.64
C TYR A 138 20.19 -13.44 10.84
N HIS A 139 20.88 -13.37 11.97
CA HIS A 139 20.51 -14.08 13.21
C HIS A 139 19.73 -13.21 14.21
N GLY A 140 19.47 -11.94 13.89
CA GLY A 140 18.68 -11.04 14.73
C GLY A 140 17.17 -11.21 14.53
N LYS A 141 16.41 -10.34 15.19
CA LYS A 141 14.94 -10.35 15.09
C LYS A 141 14.48 -9.70 13.78
N LEU A 142 13.64 -10.41 13.05
CA LEU A 142 12.88 -9.86 11.93
C LEU A 142 11.49 -9.39 12.37
N SER A 143 10.96 -8.43 11.63
CA SER A 143 9.60 -7.89 11.75
C SER A 143 8.84 -8.13 10.45
N ALA A 144 7.54 -8.41 10.56
CA ALA A 144 6.64 -8.63 9.43
C ALA A 144 5.21 -8.19 9.80
N LEU A 145 4.38 -7.90 8.80
CA LEU A 145 2.96 -7.61 9.02
C LEU A 145 2.26 -8.88 9.53
N PRO A 146 1.40 -8.81 10.56
CA PRO A 146 0.75 -10.00 11.12
C PRO A 146 -0.04 -10.83 10.11
N ASN A 147 -0.66 -10.16 9.13
CA ASN A 147 -1.48 -10.79 8.10
C ASN A 147 -0.96 -10.46 6.68
N PHE A 148 0.36 -10.41 6.46
CA PHE A 148 0.97 -10.08 5.16
C PHE A 148 0.40 -10.91 4.00
N GLN A 149 -0.05 -12.14 4.25
CA GLN A 149 -0.63 -13.02 3.22
C GLN A 149 -1.92 -12.48 2.59
N GLN A 150 -2.58 -11.51 3.22
CA GLN A 150 -3.77 -10.86 2.66
C GLN A 150 -3.43 -9.78 1.62
N LEU A 151 -2.16 -9.38 1.52
CA LEU A 151 -1.62 -8.58 0.42
C LEU A 151 -0.69 -9.45 -0.41
N VAL A 152 -1.18 -9.94 -1.54
CA VAL A 152 -0.41 -10.88 -2.36
C VAL A 152 0.47 -10.15 -3.39
N PRO A 153 1.70 -10.59 -3.62
CA PRO A 153 2.54 -10.11 -4.72
C PRO A 153 1.96 -10.53 -6.08
N ALA A 154 2.22 -9.73 -7.11
CA ALA A 154 1.89 -10.10 -8.49
C ALA A 154 2.58 -11.41 -8.90
N SER A 155 3.83 -11.62 -8.50
CA SER A 155 4.58 -12.85 -8.77
C SER A 155 3.96 -14.09 -8.12
N TRP A 156 3.38 -13.95 -6.92
CA TRP A 156 2.65 -15.01 -6.25
C TRP A 156 1.37 -15.38 -7.02
N LEU A 157 0.61 -14.37 -7.45
CA LEU A 157 -0.62 -14.59 -8.22
C LEU A 157 -0.31 -15.20 -9.58
N TYR A 158 0.73 -14.72 -10.26
CA TYR A 158 1.20 -15.28 -11.52
C TYR A 158 1.58 -16.76 -11.39
N ALA A 159 2.31 -17.13 -10.33
CA ALA A 159 2.62 -18.53 -10.04
C ALA A 159 1.33 -19.35 -9.80
N LEU A 160 0.40 -18.82 -9.01
CA LEU A 160 -0.87 -19.50 -8.70
C LEU A 160 -1.69 -19.80 -9.96
N ILE A 161 -1.91 -18.81 -10.84
CA ILE A 161 -2.74 -18.99 -12.04
C ILE A 161 -2.09 -19.90 -13.09
N ASN A 162 -0.76 -20.05 -13.05
CA ASN A 162 0.00 -20.96 -13.91
C ASN A 162 0.20 -22.34 -13.30
N ASN A 163 -0.73 -22.76 -12.42
CA ASN A 163 -0.73 -24.07 -11.76
C ASN A 163 0.57 -24.40 -11.01
N LYS A 164 1.26 -23.38 -10.48
CA LYS A 164 2.29 -23.59 -9.47
C LYS A 164 1.64 -23.60 -8.08
N HIS A 165 2.36 -24.12 -7.10
CA HIS A 165 1.93 -24.17 -5.71
C HIS A 165 2.77 -23.20 -4.86
N PRO A 166 2.57 -21.87 -4.99
CA PRO A 166 3.32 -20.93 -4.19
C PRO A 166 2.97 -21.10 -2.70
N ARG A 167 3.85 -20.65 -1.82
CA ARG A 167 3.60 -20.67 -0.37
C ARG A 167 2.28 -19.94 -0.07
N TYR A 168 1.49 -20.46 0.86
CA TYR A 168 0.15 -19.93 1.20
C TYR A 168 -0.88 -20.01 0.06
N ALA A 169 -0.71 -20.94 -0.88
CA ALA A 169 -1.72 -21.23 -1.91
C ALA A 169 -3.09 -21.60 -1.28
N PRO A 170 -4.20 -21.20 -1.91
CA PRO A 170 -5.56 -21.57 -1.52
C PRO A 170 -5.77 -23.09 -1.43
N LYS A 171 -6.43 -23.57 -0.36
CA LYS A 171 -6.71 -25.00 -0.16
C LYS A 171 -8.03 -25.48 -0.77
N HIS A 172 -9.02 -24.59 -0.92
CA HIS A 172 -10.38 -24.91 -1.32
C HIS A 172 -10.78 -24.22 -2.64
N GLY A 173 -9.80 -24.05 -3.54
CA GLY A 173 -9.94 -23.28 -4.77
C GLY A 173 -9.93 -21.76 -4.52
N TYR A 174 -9.90 -21.01 -5.62
CA TYR A 174 -9.84 -19.56 -5.56
C TYR A 174 -10.62 -18.89 -6.69
N LYS A 175 -10.87 -17.59 -6.52
CA LYS A 175 -11.37 -16.69 -7.56
C LYS A 175 -10.48 -15.44 -7.59
N VAL A 176 -10.11 -15.01 -8.81
CA VAL A 176 -9.50 -13.70 -9.04
C VAL A 176 -10.60 -12.80 -9.58
N VAL A 177 -10.74 -11.58 -9.05
CA VAL A 177 -11.82 -10.66 -9.47
C VAL A 177 -11.27 -9.25 -9.62
N GLU A 178 -11.42 -8.68 -10.82
CA GLU A 178 -11.26 -7.25 -11.05
C GLU A 178 -12.53 -6.52 -10.64
N VAL A 179 -12.39 -5.44 -9.87
CA VAL A 179 -13.53 -4.64 -9.38
C VAL A 179 -13.40 -3.21 -9.87
N GLU A 180 -14.39 -2.72 -10.62
CA GLU A 180 -14.35 -1.38 -11.21
C GLU A 180 -15.72 -0.72 -11.18
N TRP A 181 -15.72 0.61 -11.31
CA TRP A 181 -16.95 1.36 -11.51
C TRP A 181 -17.45 1.24 -12.95
N GLY A 182 -18.71 0.84 -13.12
CA GLY A 182 -19.37 0.78 -14.41
C GLY A 182 -19.14 -0.53 -15.19
N PRO A 183 -19.46 -0.53 -16.50
CA PRO A 183 -19.21 -1.67 -17.38
C PRO A 183 -17.70 -1.96 -17.58
N PRO A 184 -17.32 -3.18 -18.00
CA PRO A 184 -15.93 -3.65 -18.05
C PRO A 184 -15.06 -3.05 -19.17
N ALA A 185 -14.94 -1.72 -19.26
CA ALA A 185 -14.26 -1.06 -20.38
C ALA A 185 -12.77 -1.43 -20.50
N LYS A 186 -11.95 -1.13 -19.48
CA LYS A 186 -10.51 -1.46 -19.49
C LYS A 186 -10.27 -2.96 -19.39
N TYR A 187 -11.06 -3.64 -18.56
CA TYR A 187 -11.03 -5.09 -18.40
C TYR A 187 -11.15 -5.84 -19.74
N LEU A 188 -12.02 -5.39 -20.66
CA LEU A 188 -12.20 -6.04 -21.95
C LEU A 188 -10.98 -5.93 -22.88
N LEU A 189 -10.13 -4.92 -22.68
CA LEU A 189 -8.87 -4.74 -23.41
C LEU A 189 -7.79 -5.65 -22.85
N ASP A 190 -7.59 -5.58 -21.53
CA ASP A 190 -6.61 -6.37 -20.81
C ASP A 190 -7.06 -6.64 -19.37
N HIS A 191 -6.86 -7.85 -18.87
CA HIS A 191 -7.06 -8.19 -17.46
C HIS A 191 -6.18 -9.38 -17.07
N ILE A 192 -6.10 -9.66 -15.77
CA ILE A 192 -5.33 -10.81 -15.26
C ILE A 192 -5.99 -12.09 -15.77
N PRO A 193 -5.24 -13.04 -16.37
CA PRO A 193 -5.82 -14.24 -16.95
C PRO A 193 -6.71 -15.03 -15.97
N GLY A 194 -7.90 -15.40 -16.44
CA GLY A 194 -8.91 -16.12 -15.67
C GLY A 194 -9.63 -15.30 -14.58
N SER A 195 -9.32 -14.01 -14.42
CA SER A 195 -10.04 -13.15 -13.48
C SER A 195 -11.47 -12.92 -13.95
N LEU A 196 -12.39 -12.72 -13.00
CA LEU A 196 -13.78 -12.31 -13.24
C LEU A 196 -13.91 -10.79 -13.09
N TYR A 197 -15.07 -10.23 -13.44
CA TYR A 197 -15.34 -8.81 -13.29
C TYR A 197 -16.54 -8.52 -12.38
N VAL A 198 -16.40 -7.49 -11.54
CA VAL A 198 -17.51 -6.92 -10.75
C VAL A 198 -17.62 -5.42 -11.02
N ASN A 199 -18.81 -5.01 -11.46
CA ASN A 199 -19.21 -3.61 -11.47
C ASN A 199 -19.65 -3.21 -10.05
N THR A 200 -19.06 -2.15 -9.49
CA THR A 200 -19.43 -1.66 -8.15
C THR A 200 -20.91 -1.29 -8.02
N ASN A 201 -21.58 -0.84 -9.10
CA ASN A 201 -23.02 -0.58 -9.11
C ASN A 201 -23.90 -1.82 -8.83
N THR A 202 -23.32 -3.03 -8.85
CA THR A 202 -24.05 -4.26 -8.50
C THR A 202 -23.96 -4.62 -7.01
N ILE A 203 -23.03 -4.00 -6.28
CA ILE A 203 -22.74 -4.30 -4.87
C ILE A 203 -23.00 -3.11 -3.93
N GLU A 204 -23.14 -1.90 -4.47
CA GLU A 204 -23.60 -0.70 -3.76
C GLU A 204 -24.60 0.09 -4.62
N SER A 205 -25.45 0.89 -3.98
CA SER A 205 -26.55 1.56 -4.69
C SER A 205 -26.94 2.91 -4.09
N GLU A 206 -27.59 3.72 -4.91
CA GLU A 206 -28.37 4.88 -4.47
C GLU A 206 -29.43 4.50 -3.42
N PRO A 207 -29.88 5.47 -2.58
CA PRO A 207 -29.49 6.89 -2.62
C PRO A 207 -28.19 7.22 -1.86
N TRP A 208 -27.62 6.27 -1.10
CA TRP A 208 -26.51 6.56 -0.19
C TRP A 208 -25.15 6.04 -0.65
N TRP A 209 -25.12 5.24 -1.73
CA TRP A 209 -23.95 4.47 -2.14
C TRP A 209 -23.48 3.47 -1.07
N ASN A 210 -24.41 3.05 -0.21
CA ASN A 210 -24.20 1.95 0.73
C ASN A 210 -24.27 0.61 0.01
N LYS A 211 -23.76 -0.43 0.65
CA LYS A 211 -23.89 -1.82 0.20
C LYS A 211 -25.35 -2.16 -0.11
N VAL A 212 -25.57 -2.91 -1.19
CA VAL A 212 -26.88 -3.48 -1.50
C VAL A 212 -27.37 -4.42 -0.40
N SER A 213 -28.66 -4.78 -0.45
CA SER A 213 -29.25 -5.78 0.46
C SER A 213 -28.47 -7.09 0.48
N ASN A 214 -28.54 -7.83 1.58
CA ASN A 214 -27.85 -9.12 1.70
C ASN A 214 -28.27 -10.12 0.61
N THR A 215 -29.54 -10.08 0.20
CA THR A 215 -30.07 -10.90 -0.90
C THR A 215 -29.43 -10.52 -2.25
N ALA A 216 -29.28 -9.22 -2.54
CA ALA A 216 -28.64 -8.77 -3.77
C ALA A 216 -27.13 -9.09 -3.77
N LEU A 217 -26.45 -8.85 -2.66
CA LEU A 217 -25.04 -9.21 -2.49
C LEU A 217 -24.82 -10.73 -2.66
N ALA A 218 -25.69 -11.55 -2.07
CA ALA A 218 -25.64 -13.00 -2.20
C ALA A 218 -25.76 -13.45 -3.66
N LYS A 219 -26.56 -12.78 -4.48
CA LYS A 219 -26.67 -13.07 -5.92
C LYS A 219 -25.37 -12.75 -6.66
N VAL A 220 -24.73 -11.61 -6.39
CA VAL A 220 -23.44 -11.26 -6.99
C VAL A 220 -22.37 -12.29 -6.60
N ILE A 221 -22.24 -12.61 -5.31
CA ILE A 221 -21.29 -13.60 -4.79
C ILE A 221 -21.54 -14.99 -5.43
N ALA A 222 -22.80 -15.40 -5.51
CA ALA A 222 -23.16 -16.67 -6.13
C ALA A 222 -22.77 -16.71 -7.61
N ASN A 223 -23.07 -15.65 -8.37
CA ASN A 223 -22.74 -15.55 -9.79
C ASN A 223 -21.23 -15.61 -10.06
N LEU A 224 -20.40 -15.09 -9.16
CA LEU A 224 -18.94 -15.22 -9.22
C LEU A 224 -18.44 -16.64 -8.87
N GLY A 225 -19.32 -17.50 -8.33
CA GLY A 225 -18.98 -18.84 -7.88
C GLY A 225 -18.16 -18.83 -6.59
N ILE A 226 -18.41 -17.87 -5.71
CA ILE A 226 -17.72 -17.71 -4.43
C ILE A 226 -18.53 -18.38 -3.32
N ARG A 227 -17.88 -19.28 -2.57
CA ARG A 227 -18.38 -19.82 -1.30
C ARG A 227 -17.71 -19.14 -0.12
N TYR A 228 -18.24 -19.35 1.07
CA TYR A 228 -17.66 -18.86 2.33
C TYR A 228 -16.21 -19.35 2.57
N ASP A 229 -15.82 -20.49 1.98
CA ASP A 229 -14.50 -21.12 2.09
C ASP A 229 -13.63 -20.98 0.83
N THR A 230 -14.10 -20.28 -0.20
CA THR A 230 -13.29 -19.92 -1.38
C THR A 230 -12.31 -18.82 -1.03
N THR A 231 -11.05 -18.94 -1.43
CA THR A 231 -10.11 -17.80 -1.38
C THR A 231 -10.42 -16.82 -2.50
N VAL A 232 -10.66 -15.55 -2.18
CA VAL A 232 -10.94 -14.52 -3.18
C VAL A 232 -9.79 -13.53 -3.22
N ILE A 233 -9.15 -13.39 -4.38
CA ILE A 233 -8.10 -12.43 -4.66
C ILE A 233 -8.69 -11.30 -5.50
N LEU A 234 -8.73 -10.09 -4.95
CA LEU A 234 -9.30 -8.93 -5.60
C LEU A 234 -8.19 -7.99 -6.09
N TYR A 235 -8.44 -7.32 -7.20
CA TYR A 235 -7.60 -6.22 -7.67
C TYR A 235 -8.44 -5.23 -8.47
N ALA A 236 -7.88 -4.06 -8.74
CA ALA A 236 -8.49 -3.06 -9.58
C ALA A 236 -7.41 -2.18 -10.25
N ARG A 237 -7.83 -1.35 -11.20
CA ARG A 237 -7.07 -0.21 -11.73
C ARG A 237 -6.85 0.84 -10.64
N ASN A 238 -7.82 1.03 -9.75
CA ASN A 238 -7.66 1.74 -8.49
C ASN A 238 -8.13 0.83 -7.35
N ASN A 239 -7.18 0.36 -6.54
CA ASN A 239 -7.43 -0.69 -5.54
C ASN A 239 -8.47 -0.36 -4.46
N MET A 240 -8.92 0.89 -4.33
CA MET A 240 -10.05 1.24 -3.47
C MET A 240 -11.34 0.47 -3.81
N SER A 241 -11.64 0.25 -5.10
CA SER A 241 -12.83 -0.52 -5.50
C SER A 241 -12.69 -2.00 -5.13
N ALA A 242 -11.49 -2.57 -5.29
CA ALA A 242 -11.17 -3.92 -4.84
C ALA A 242 -11.34 -4.04 -3.32
N ALA A 243 -10.80 -3.08 -2.55
CA ALA A 243 -10.94 -3.05 -1.10
C ALA A 243 -12.40 -2.86 -0.66
N ARG A 244 -13.19 -2.07 -1.38
CA ARG A 244 -14.63 -1.90 -1.16
C ARG A 244 -15.36 -3.23 -1.22
N PHE A 245 -15.13 -4.01 -2.28
CA PHE A 245 -15.72 -5.33 -2.38
C PHE A 245 -15.12 -6.32 -1.37
N ALA A 246 -13.83 -6.19 -1.03
CA ALA A 246 -13.19 -6.99 0.02
C ALA A 246 -13.93 -6.85 1.35
N ASN A 247 -14.24 -5.62 1.77
CA ASN A 247 -15.00 -5.36 2.99
C ASN A 247 -16.38 -6.03 2.95
N PHE A 248 -17.07 -6.01 1.80
CA PHE A 248 -18.37 -6.66 1.65
C PHE A 248 -18.28 -8.20 1.69
N LEU A 249 -17.23 -8.80 1.12
CA LEU A 249 -16.98 -10.24 1.20
C LEU A 249 -16.64 -10.67 2.63
N MET A 250 -15.83 -9.87 3.33
CA MET A 250 -15.52 -10.10 4.75
C MET A 250 -16.79 -10.00 5.61
N TYR A 251 -17.63 -8.99 5.40
CA TYR A 251 -18.96 -8.84 6.03
C TYR A 251 -19.87 -10.04 5.73
N ALA A 252 -19.90 -10.48 4.47
CA ALA A 252 -20.70 -11.63 4.06
C ALA A 252 -20.25 -12.92 4.74
N GLY A 253 -18.94 -13.08 4.98
CA GLY A 253 -18.37 -14.23 5.70
C GLY A 253 -17.37 -15.05 4.91
N VAL A 254 -16.79 -14.52 3.84
CA VAL A 254 -15.67 -15.17 3.13
C VAL A 254 -14.48 -15.24 4.08
N LYS A 255 -13.94 -16.45 4.28
CA LYS A 255 -12.86 -16.70 5.25
C LYS A 255 -11.49 -16.17 4.81
N ASP A 256 -11.21 -16.17 3.51
CA ASP A 256 -9.91 -15.80 2.95
C ASP A 256 -10.11 -14.79 1.81
N VAL A 257 -9.93 -13.51 2.13
CA VAL A 257 -10.03 -12.39 1.18
C VAL A 257 -8.67 -11.70 1.11
N ARG A 258 -8.15 -11.56 -0.11
CA ARG A 258 -6.82 -11.00 -0.38
C ARG A 258 -6.94 -9.87 -1.39
N LEU A 259 -6.05 -8.88 -1.32
CA LEU A 259 -5.84 -7.89 -2.37
C LEU A 259 -4.50 -8.15 -3.07
N LEU A 260 -4.45 -7.94 -4.39
CA LEU A 260 -3.20 -7.80 -5.12
C LEU A 260 -2.54 -6.49 -4.70
N ASN A 261 -1.39 -6.56 -4.03
CA ASN A 261 -0.66 -5.38 -3.56
C ASN A 261 -0.17 -4.57 -4.76
N GLY A 262 -0.59 -3.30 -4.88
CA GLY A 262 -0.36 -2.48 -6.08
C GLY A 262 -1.34 -2.69 -7.24
N GLY A 263 -2.31 -3.60 -7.09
CA GLY A 263 -3.42 -3.76 -8.03
C GLY A 263 -2.97 -4.10 -9.44
N TRP A 264 -3.70 -3.60 -10.43
CA TRP A 264 -3.34 -3.77 -11.84
C TRP A 264 -1.94 -3.23 -12.16
N THR A 265 -1.55 -2.11 -11.55
CA THR A 265 -0.24 -1.49 -11.77
C THR A 265 0.90 -2.46 -11.45
N ALA A 266 0.79 -3.23 -10.36
CA ALA A 266 1.79 -4.25 -10.03
C ALA A 266 1.87 -5.38 -11.06
N TRP A 267 0.72 -5.82 -11.59
CA TRP A 267 0.68 -6.84 -12.66
C TRP A 267 1.32 -6.33 -13.95
N SER A 268 0.94 -5.11 -14.36
CA SER A 268 1.45 -4.45 -15.56
C SER A 268 2.95 -4.17 -15.47
N ASN A 269 3.44 -3.64 -14.34
CA ASN A 269 4.86 -3.33 -14.13
C ASN A 269 5.74 -4.58 -14.15
N ALA A 270 5.18 -5.74 -13.77
CA ALA A 270 5.86 -7.03 -13.86
C ALA A 270 5.87 -7.63 -15.28
N ASN A 271 5.22 -6.99 -16.26
CA ASN A 271 5.06 -7.46 -17.63
C ASN A 271 4.48 -8.89 -17.72
N TYR A 272 3.54 -9.22 -16.82
CA TYR A 272 2.87 -10.51 -16.89
C TYR A 272 1.80 -10.55 -18.00
N PRO A 273 1.55 -11.72 -18.61
CA PRO A 273 0.53 -11.89 -19.64
C PRO A 273 -0.86 -11.43 -19.19
N THR A 274 -1.67 -11.01 -20.15
CA THR A 274 -3.05 -10.56 -19.96
C THR A 274 -3.99 -11.34 -20.85
N GLU A 275 -5.28 -11.38 -20.47
CA GLU A 275 -6.38 -11.84 -21.30
C GLU A 275 -7.22 -10.65 -21.78
N ASN A 276 -7.97 -10.86 -22.86
CA ASN A 276 -9.03 -9.96 -23.32
C ASN A 276 -10.37 -10.71 -23.30
N LEU A 277 -11.48 -9.99 -23.52
CA LEU A 277 -12.86 -10.52 -23.45
C LEU A 277 -13.32 -10.93 -22.03
N PRO A 278 -14.63 -10.99 -21.76
CA PRO A 278 -15.12 -11.25 -20.41
C PRO A 278 -15.06 -12.72 -20.03
N ASN A 279 -14.51 -12.99 -18.85
CA ASN A 279 -14.61 -14.28 -18.19
C ASN A 279 -15.88 -14.35 -17.33
N TYR A 280 -16.53 -15.50 -17.36
CA TYR A 280 -17.73 -15.77 -16.55
C TYR A 280 -17.59 -17.08 -15.79
N ASN A 281 -18.07 -17.08 -14.57
CA ASN A 281 -18.26 -18.33 -13.85
C ASN A 281 -19.49 -19.07 -14.41
N LYS A 282 -19.32 -20.36 -14.74
CA LYS A 282 -20.30 -21.11 -15.54
C LYS A 282 -21.68 -21.24 -14.89
N LYS A 283 -21.75 -21.38 -13.57
CA LYS A 283 -22.99 -21.58 -12.82
C LYS A 283 -22.91 -20.92 -11.45
N PRO A 284 -23.99 -20.28 -10.96
CA PRO A 284 -24.02 -19.75 -9.61
C PRO A 284 -23.74 -20.83 -8.57
N VAL A 285 -23.00 -20.49 -7.52
CA VAL A 285 -22.71 -21.40 -6.40
C VAL A 285 -23.35 -20.87 -5.13
N ALA A 286 -24.02 -21.74 -4.38
CA ALA A 286 -24.58 -21.37 -3.08
C ALA A 286 -23.45 -21.00 -2.11
N PHE A 287 -23.58 -19.85 -1.42
CA PHE A 287 -22.52 -19.34 -0.54
C PHE A 287 -22.15 -20.31 0.59
N GLY A 288 -23.12 -21.07 1.09
CA GLY A 288 -22.92 -22.11 2.12
C GLY A 288 -23.03 -21.62 3.57
N LYS A 289 -23.35 -20.34 3.80
CA LYS A 289 -23.62 -19.74 5.12
C LYS A 289 -24.66 -18.61 5.03
N PRO A 290 -25.25 -18.17 6.16
CA PRO A 290 -26.03 -16.93 6.20
C PRO A 290 -25.17 -15.71 5.84
N ILE A 291 -25.78 -14.71 5.20
CA ILE A 291 -25.17 -13.42 4.89
C ILE A 291 -25.96 -12.31 5.62
N PRO A 292 -25.31 -11.49 6.47
CA PRO A 292 -23.91 -11.56 6.87
C PRO A 292 -23.60 -12.67 7.87
N ALA A 293 -22.38 -13.21 7.80
CA ALA A 293 -21.78 -13.94 8.91
C ALA A 293 -20.98 -13.03 9.86
N ASN A 294 -20.50 -11.87 9.38
CA ASN A 294 -19.68 -10.93 10.15
C ASN A 294 -20.28 -9.51 10.10
N PRO A 295 -21.47 -9.28 10.69
CA PRO A 295 -22.14 -7.98 10.63
C PRO A 295 -21.30 -6.83 11.19
N GLN A 296 -20.37 -7.11 12.12
CA GLN A 296 -19.50 -6.11 12.74
C GLN A 296 -18.56 -5.37 11.78
N TYR A 297 -18.29 -5.90 10.58
CA TYR A 297 -17.40 -5.23 9.63
C TYR A 297 -18.02 -4.02 8.91
N ILE A 298 -19.34 -3.86 9.00
CA ILE A 298 -20.07 -2.72 8.44
C ILE A 298 -21.04 -2.21 9.50
N ILE A 299 -20.91 -0.95 9.88
CA ILE A 299 -21.77 -0.32 10.89
C ILE A 299 -22.59 0.84 10.30
N ASP A 300 -23.70 1.15 10.94
CA ASP A 300 -24.61 2.23 10.56
C ASP A 300 -24.39 3.53 11.35
N THR A 301 -25.17 4.56 11.02
CA THR A 301 -25.10 5.88 11.69
C THR A 301 -25.44 5.81 13.19
N ALA A 302 -26.34 4.92 13.62
CA ALA A 302 -26.72 4.80 15.02
C ALA A 302 -25.60 4.16 15.86
N GLN A 303 -24.91 3.18 15.29
CA GLN A 303 -23.71 2.57 15.88
C GLN A 303 -22.56 3.58 15.97
N VAL A 304 -22.32 4.41 14.94
CA VAL A 304 -21.33 5.50 15.01
C VAL A 304 -21.67 6.51 16.10
N LYS A 305 -22.94 6.93 16.22
CA LYS A 305 -23.38 7.81 17.31
C LYS A 305 -23.15 7.19 18.69
N SER A 306 -23.22 5.87 18.80
CA SER A 306 -22.95 5.16 20.06
C SER A 306 -21.45 5.11 20.34
N LEU A 307 -20.62 4.86 19.33
CA LEU A 307 -19.15 4.92 19.43
C LEU A 307 -18.68 6.31 19.86
N LEU A 308 -19.20 7.39 19.27
CA LEU A 308 -18.82 8.77 19.62
C LEU A 308 -19.13 9.16 21.08
N LYS A 309 -19.99 8.41 21.78
CA LYS A 309 -20.28 8.63 23.21
C LYS A 309 -19.31 7.90 24.15
N MET A 310 -18.52 6.97 23.63
CA MET A 310 -17.53 6.24 24.42
C MET A 310 -16.33 7.15 24.71
N PRO A 311 -15.58 6.87 25.80
CA PRO A 311 -14.31 7.54 26.06
C PRO A 311 -13.39 7.46 24.83
N ALA A 312 -12.76 8.58 24.50
CA ALA A 312 -12.04 8.70 23.24
C ALA A 312 -10.70 7.93 23.19
N ASP A 313 -10.23 7.40 24.32
CA ASP A 313 -9.16 6.40 24.39
C ASP A 313 -9.65 4.98 24.05
N LYS A 314 -10.97 4.72 24.04
CA LYS A 314 -11.60 3.43 23.73
C LYS A 314 -12.12 3.31 22.30
N GLN A 315 -12.31 4.44 21.60
CA GLN A 315 -12.92 4.47 20.27
C GLN A 315 -12.14 5.36 19.31
N SER A 316 -12.27 5.06 18.02
CA SER A 316 -11.88 5.99 16.95
C SER A 316 -12.86 5.93 15.78
N VAL A 317 -13.62 7.00 15.57
CA VAL A 317 -14.33 7.26 14.30
C VAL A 317 -13.37 8.00 13.37
N VAL A 318 -12.87 7.30 12.35
CA VAL A 318 -11.72 7.74 11.54
C VAL A 318 -12.15 8.22 10.17
N SER A 319 -11.92 9.51 9.90
CA SER A 319 -12.15 10.12 8.60
C SER A 319 -10.98 9.87 7.65
N ILE A 320 -11.16 8.95 6.71
CA ILE A 320 -10.26 8.70 5.57
C ILE A 320 -10.66 9.62 4.41
N ARG A 321 -10.52 10.93 4.66
CA ARG A 321 -10.82 12.00 3.71
C ARG A 321 -9.61 12.91 3.61
N THR A 322 -9.49 13.68 2.53
CA THR A 322 -8.39 14.64 2.40
C THR A 322 -8.44 15.71 3.49
N TRP A 323 -7.33 16.42 3.68
CA TRP A 323 -7.30 17.54 4.63
C TRP A 323 -8.36 18.61 4.30
N PRO A 324 -8.47 19.12 3.05
CA PRO A 324 -9.52 20.08 2.67
C PRO A 324 -10.94 19.60 2.93
N GLU A 325 -11.20 18.30 2.74
CA GLU A 325 -12.49 17.70 3.08
C GLU A 325 -12.77 17.68 4.59
N TYR A 326 -11.74 17.38 5.39
CA TYR A 326 -11.83 17.25 6.84
C TYR A 326 -12.01 18.60 7.56
N ILE A 327 -11.40 19.66 7.06
CA ILE A 327 -11.56 21.02 7.60
C ILE A 327 -12.75 21.78 7.00
N GLY A 328 -13.45 21.19 6.02
CA GLY A 328 -14.68 21.76 5.46
C GLY A 328 -14.50 22.77 4.32
N GLU A 329 -13.33 22.84 3.69
CA GLU A 329 -13.12 23.67 2.50
C GLU A 329 -13.87 23.12 1.28
N THR A 330 -13.97 21.80 1.17
CA THR A 330 -14.71 21.09 0.12
C THR A 330 -15.48 19.90 0.69
N SER A 331 -16.54 19.47 0.01
CA SER A 331 -17.17 18.17 0.32
C SER A 331 -16.34 17.01 -0.22
N GLY A 332 -15.55 17.27 -1.29
CA GLY A 332 -14.82 16.27 -2.08
C GLY A 332 -15.62 15.68 -3.23
N TYR A 333 -16.92 15.97 -3.35
CA TYR A 333 -17.80 15.31 -4.31
C TYR A 333 -18.88 16.26 -4.85
N ASP A 334 -19.12 16.23 -6.16
CA ASP A 334 -20.12 17.10 -6.81
C ASP A 334 -21.55 16.83 -6.32
N TYR A 335 -21.83 15.57 -5.95
CA TYR A 335 -23.14 15.09 -5.48
C TYR A 335 -23.34 15.22 -3.95
N ILE A 336 -22.32 15.61 -3.19
CA ILE A 336 -22.44 15.88 -1.75
C ILE A 336 -22.29 17.39 -1.52
N LYS A 337 -23.36 18.06 -1.12
CA LYS A 337 -23.34 19.52 -0.91
C LYS A 337 -22.78 19.97 0.45
N PRO A 338 -23.12 19.32 1.58
CA PRO A 338 -22.58 19.74 2.87
C PRO A 338 -21.05 19.57 2.96
N LYS A 339 -20.41 20.51 3.64
CA LYS A 339 -18.97 20.51 3.94
C LYS A 339 -18.74 20.42 5.45
N GLY A 340 -17.55 19.96 5.85
CA GLY A 340 -17.17 19.75 7.24
C GLY A 340 -16.82 18.29 7.53
N ARG A 341 -16.74 17.95 8.81
CA ARG A 341 -16.47 16.62 9.34
C ARG A 341 -17.50 16.23 10.39
N ILE A 342 -17.60 14.93 10.64
CA ILE A 342 -18.31 14.40 11.81
C ILE A 342 -17.63 14.95 13.07
N GLU A 343 -18.38 15.59 13.96
CA GLU A 343 -17.82 16.07 15.22
C GLU A 343 -17.31 14.90 16.06
N GLY A 344 -16.08 15.01 16.60
CA GLY A 344 -15.40 13.93 17.32
C GLY A 344 -14.70 12.89 16.44
N ALA A 345 -14.83 12.96 15.11
CA ALA A 345 -14.02 12.11 14.23
C ALA A 345 -12.55 12.54 14.23
N LYS A 346 -11.66 11.56 14.08
CA LYS A 346 -10.20 11.71 14.00
C LYS A 346 -9.77 11.70 12.54
N TRP A 347 -8.81 12.54 12.15
CA TRP A 347 -8.31 12.52 10.77
C TRP A 347 -7.39 11.31 10.57
N GLY A 348 -7.74 10.45 9.61
CA GLY A 348 -7.00 9.23 9.32
C GLY A 348 -6.07 9.35 8.14
N HIS A 349 -5.91 10.54 7.54
CA HIS A 349 -5.23 10.80 6.27
C HIS A 349 -5.95 10.18 5.06
N ALA A 350 -5.48 10.48 3.84
CA ALA A 350 -5.99 9.91 2.60
C ALA A 350 -4.98 10.14 1.46
N GLY A 351 -5.10 11.28 0.78
CA GLY A 351 -4.35 11.62 -0.41
C GLY A 351 -4.68 13.03 -0.90
N SER A 352 -4.44 13.29 -2.19
CA SER A 352 -4.60 14.61 -2.81
C SER A 352 -6.05 15.03 -3.01
N ASP A 353 -6.95 14.09 -3.28
CA ASP A 353 -8.38 14.33 -3.53
C ASP A 353 -9.24 13.14 -3.09
N SER A 354 -10.53 13.17 -3.42
CA SER A 354 -11.49 12.15 -3.02
C SER A 354 -11.33 10.79 -3.70
N TYR A 355 -10.40 10.67 -4.66
CA TYR A 355 -10.15 9.50 -5.49
C TYR A 355 -8.72 8.97 -5.38
N HIS A 356 -7.89 9.52 -4.48
CA HIS A 356 -6.52 9.08 -4.28
C HIS A 356 -6.16 8.83 -2.81
N MET A 357 -5.17 7.95 -2.60
CA MET A 357 -4.76 7.41 -1.29
C MET A 357 -3.23 7.48 -1.08
N GLN A 358 -2.55 8.50 -1.62
CA GLN A 358 -1.08 8.58 -1.61
C GLN A 358 -0.45 8.57 -0.21
N ASP A 359 -1.18 8.95 0.83
CA ASP A 359 -0.69 8.86 2.22
C ASP A 359 -0.52 7.41 2.70
N PHE A 360 -1.08 6.43 1.96
CA PHE A 360 -1.01 5.00 2.26
C PHE A 360 -0.28 4.17 1.20
N LEU A 361 0.10 4.76 0.08
CA LEU A 361 0.63 4.04 -1.08
C LEU A 361 2.06 4.47 -1.43
N ASN A 362 2.92 3.49 -1.71
CA ASN A 362 4.25 3.69 -2.29
C ASN A 362 4.13 4.17 -3.75
N PRO A 363 5.24 4.63 -4.38
CA PRO A 363 5.23 5.09 -5.77
C PRO A 363 4.65 4.09 -6.78
N ASP A 364 4.82 2.79 -6.52
CA ASP A 364 4.30 1.69 -7.34
C ASP A 364 2.87 1.25 -7.01
N GLN A 365 2.13 2.05 -6.22
CA GLN A 365 0.78 1.79 -5.71
C GLN A 365 0.68 0.66 -4.67
N THR A 366 1.78 0.08 -4.21
CA THR A 366 1.76 -0.90 -3.10
C THR A 366 1.52 -0.21 -1.76
N MET A 367 1.03 -0.94 -0.76
CA MET A 367 0.85 -0.41 0.60
C MET A 367 2.19 0.10 1.18
N LYS A 368 2.21 1.32 1.72
CA LYS A 368 3.32 1.83 2.56
C LYS A 368 3.59 0.90 3.74
N SER A 369 4.76 1.01 4.37
CA SER A 369 5.07 0.11 5.48
C SER A 369 4.03 0.24 6.59
N GLY A 370 3.73 -0.89 7.25
CA GLY A 370 2.78 -0.89 8.36
C GLY A 370 3.19 0.05 9.50
N ASN A 371 4.50 0.24 9.70
CA ASN A 371 5.04 1.17 10.70
C ASN A 371 4.71 2.62 10.37
N GLU A 372 4.81 3.03 9.11
CA GLU A 372 4.46 4.39 8.67
C GLU A 372 2.97 4.67 8.85
N ILE A 373 2.11 3.74 8.42
CA ILE A 373 0.66 3.87 8.56
C ILE A 373 0.27 3.92 10.05
N ALA A 374 0.83 3.03 10.88
CA ALA A 374 0.55 3.02 12.31
C ALA A 374 1.05 4.29 13.02
N ALA A 375 2.23 4.81 12.66
CA ALA A 375 2.77 6.04 13.24
C ALA A 375 1.92 7.26 12.86
N GLN A 376 1.45 7.33 11.61
CA GLN A 376 0.54 8.36 11.14
C GLN A 376 -0.78 8.37 11.93
N TRP A 377 -1.41 7.21 12.09
CA TRP A 377 -2.64 7.05 12.87
C TRP A 377 -2.43 7.34 14.36
N ALA A 378 -1.29 6.94 14.93
CA ALA A 378 -0.98 7.20 16.33
C ALA A 378 -0.90 8.71 16.66
N LYS A 379 -0.45 9.56 15.73
CA LYS A 379 -0.44 11.03 15.89
C LYS A 379 -1.85 11.57 16.17
N TRP A 380 -2.89 10.94 15.60
CA TRP A 380 -4.30 11.31 15.76
C TRP A 380 -5.03 10.48 16.82
N ASN A 381 -4.29 9.81 17.72
CA ASN A 381 -4.83 8.95 18.77
C ASN A 381 -5.72 7.80 18.22
N ILE A 382 -5.39 7.30 17.03
CA ILE A 382 -6.01 6.12 16.41
C ILE A 382 -5.10 4.93 16.68
N LYS A 383 -5.58 3.95 17.47
CA LYS A 383 -4.74 2.88 18.04
C LYS A 383 -5.39 1.50 17.90
N PRO A 384 -4.58 0.42 17.80
CA PRO A 384 -5.08 -0.93 17.52
C PRO A 384 -5.97 -1.56 18.61
N HIS A 385 -5.95 -1.04 19.83
CA HIS A 385 -6.73 -1.56 20.96
C HIS A 385 -8.10 -0.90 21.10
N GLN A 386 -8.39 0.12 20.30
CA GLN A 386 -9.68 0.82 20.28
C GLN A 386 -10.69 0.09 19.41
N ASP A 387 -11.96 0.42 19.58
CA ASP A 387 -12.99 0.14 18.59
C ASP A 387 -12.88 1.20 17.49
N VAL A 388 -12.37 0.79 16.32
CA VAL A 388 -12.02 1.71 15.24
C VAL A 388 -12.95 1.52 14.05
N THR A 389 -13.67 2.56 13.66
CA THR A 389 -14.48 2.56 12.45
C THR A 389 -13.94 3.56 11.44
N PHE A 390 -13.69 3.10 10.23
CA PHE A 390 -13.24 3.96 9.14
C PHE A 390 -14.43 4.46 8.32
N PHE A 391 -14.37 5.71 7.86
CA PHE A 391 -15.37 6.26 6.95
C PHE A 391 -14.75 7.28 6.01
N CYS A 392 -15.41 7.56 4.88
CA CYS A 392 -15.03 8.66 3.99
C CYS A 392 -16.29 9.36 3.46
N GLY A 393 -16.37 9.69 2.17
CA GLY A 393 -17.63 10.13 1.56
C GLY A 393 -18.70 9.03 1.61
N THR A 394 -18.39 7.91 0.95
CA THR A 394 -19.31 6.78 0.68
C THR A 394 -18.68 5.39 0.91
N GLY A 395 -17.51 5.32 1.55
CA GLY A 395 -16.93 4.07 2.04
C GLY A 395 -15.77 3.45 1.24
N TRP A 396 -15.43 3.95 0.04
CA TRP A 396 -14.34 3.39 -0.78
C TRP A 396 -12.96 3.50 -0.13
N ARG A 397 -12.45 4.73 0.06
CA ARG A 397 -11.20 5.01 0.79
C ARG A 397 -11.16 4.36 2.17
N ALA A 398 -12.30 4.37 2.87
CA ALA A 398 -12.45 3.74 4.18
C ALA A 398 -12.24 2.22 4.14
N SER A 399 -12.69 1.56 3.08
CA SER A 399 -12.53 0.11 2.91
C SER A 399 -11.08 -0.29 2.67
N GLU A 400 -10.31 0.55 1.96
CA GLU A 400 -8.86 0.34 1.79
C GLU A 400 -8.10 0.54 3.11
N ALA A 401 -8.37 1.62 3.85
CA ALA A 401 -7.80 1.82 5.18
C ALA A 401 -8.17 0.70 6.16
N PHE A 402 -9.43 0.23 6.12
CA PHE A 402 -9.90 -0.94 6.87
C PHE A 402 -9.09 -2.20 6.51
N PHE A 403 -8.84 -2.43 5.21
CA PHE A 403 -8.05 -3.58 4.78
C PHE A 403 -6.59 -3.48 5.26
N PHE A 404 -5.98 -2.30 5.23
CA PHE A 404 -4.64 -2.09 5.78
C PHE A 404 -4.60 -2.31 7.30
N ALA A 405 -5.60 -1.85 8.05
CA ALA A 405 -5.73 -2.17 9.48
C ALA A 405 -5.89 -3.68 9.73
N HIS A 406 -6.65 -4.38 8.86
CA HIS A 406 -6.76 -5.84 8.91
C HIS A 406 -5.41 -6.53 8.68
N VAL A 407 -4.62 -6.07 7.70
CA VAL A 407 -3.27 -6.59 7.41
C VAL A 407 -2.32 -6.34 8.59
N LEU A 408 -2.43 -5.17 9.23
CA LEU A 408 -1.74 -4.81 10.47
C LEU A 408 -2.19 -5.64 11.69
N GLY A 409 -3.22 -6.49 11.56
CA GLY A 409 -3.69 -7.38 12.61
C GLY A 409 -4.67 -6.75 13.60
N TRP A 410 -5.23 -5.58 13.31
CA TRP A 410 -6.21 -4.93 14.16
C TRP A 410 -7.49 -5.77 14.24
N LYS A 411 -8.09 -5.85 15.44
CA LYS A 411 -9.18 -6.80 15.72
C LYS A 411 -10.56 -6.16 15.67
N ASN A 412 -10.71 -5.00 16.33
CA ASN A 412 -11.99 -4.31 16.46
C ASN A 412 -12.08 -3.20 15.42
N ILE A 413 -12.23 -3.60 14.16
CA ILE A 413 -12.31 -2.67 13.03
C ILE A 413 -13.60 -2.83 12.25
N SER A 414 -14.14 -1.72 11.75
CA SER A 414 -15.33 -1.69 10.90
C SER A 414 -15.25 -0.57 9.85
N VAL A 415 -16.15 -0.61 8.88
CA VAL A 415 -16.43 0.52 7.97
C VAL A 415 -17.80 1.09 8.32
N TYR A 416 -17.88 2.40 8.56
CA TYR A 416 -19.15 3.10 8.57
C TYR A 416 -19.55 3.43 7.13
N ASP A 417 -20.51 2.65 6.62
CA ASP A 417 -20.84 2.61 5.19
C ASP A 417 -21.35 3.94 4.66
N GLY A 418 -22.28 4.56 5.41
CA GLY A 418 -22.94 5.80 5.05
C GLY A 418 -22.02 7.01 4.98
N GLY A 419 -20.88 6.95 5.67
CA GLY A 419 -19.87 8.00 5.68
C GLY A 419 -20.40 9.41 5.92
N TRP A 420 -19.68 10.39 5.35
CA TRP A 420 -20.06 11.80 5.37
C TRP A 420 -21.38 12.03 4.62
N TYR A 421 -21.65 11.26 3.58
CA TYR A 421 -22.84 11.49 2.75
C TYR A 421 -24.13 11.30 3.55
N GLN A 422 -24.27 10.15 4.22
CA GLN A 422 -25.44 9.86 5.05
C GLN A 422 -25.44 10.67 6.35
N TRP A 423 -24.26 10.93 6.94
CA TRP A 423 -24.17 11.72 8.16
C TRP A 423 -24.67 13.15 7.95
N SER A 424 -24.18 13.82 6.91
CA SER A 424 -24.47 15.23 6.64
C SER A 424 -25.86 15.47 6.05
N ALA A 425 -26.51 14.43 5.53
CA ALA A 425 -27.89 14.51 5.06
C ALA A 425 -28.90 14.77 6.20
N ASN A 426 -28.56 14.41 7.44
CA ASN A 426 -29.38 14.71 8.61
C ASN A 426 -28.83 15.95 9.34
N LYS A 427 -29.56 17.07 9.27
CA LYS A 427 -29.18 18.35 9.88
C LYS A 427 -29.05 18.32 11.41
N ASN A 428 -29.60 17.30 12.07
CA ASN A 428 -29.50 17.13 13.52
C ASN A 428 -28.22 16.39 13.95
N ASN A 429 -27.43 15.89 12.99
CA ASN A 429 -26.15 15.26 13.30
C ASN A 429 -25.08 16.34 13.55
N PRO A 430 -24.28 16.22 14.62
CA PRO A 430 -23.24 17.20 14.93
C PRO A 430 -22.12 17.17 13.89
N ILE A 431 -21.70 18.35 13.44
CA ILE A 431 -20.71 18.59 12.41
C ILE A 431 -19.76 19.66 12.92
N ALA A 432 -18.47 19.50 12.62
CA ALA A 432 -17.45 20.52 12.87
C ALA A 432 -16.71 20.88 11.57
N ASP A 433 -16.03 22.02 11.57
CA ASP A 433 -15.17 22.48 10.48
C ASP A 433 -13.93 23.21 11.04
N GLY A 434 -13.12 23.80 10.17
CA GLY A 434 -11.92 24.55 10.55
C GLY A 434 -10.71 23.67 10.88
N THR A 435 -9.54 24.32 10.89
CA THR A 435 -8.23 23.72 11.17
C THR A 435 -8.12 23.29 12.62
N ILE A 436 -7.69 22.04 12.87
CA ILE A 436 -7.37 21.53 14.20
C ILE A 436 -6.00 20.84 14.18
N THR A 437 -5.36 20.74 15.35
CA THR A 437 -4.13 19.94 15.50
C THR A 437 -4.47 18.60 16.15
N PRO A 438 -3.62 17.57 16.00
CA PRO A 438 -3.87 16.28 16.66
C PRO A 438 -3.96 16.38 18.19
N ALA A 439 -3.30 17.36 18.81
CA ALA A 439 -3.36 17.62 20.24
C ALA A 439 -4.75 18.04 20.73
N ASN A 440 -5.59 18.57 19.84
CA ASN A 440 -6.95 19.04 20.14
C ASN A 440 -8.01 17.95 19.92
N VAL A 441 -7.58 16.73 19.60
CA VAL A 441 -8.46 15.58 19.36
C VAL A 441 -8.47 14.72 20.60
N HIS A 442 -9.43 15.00 21.48
CA HIS A 442 -9.63 14.22 22.71
C HIS A 442 -10.31 12.90 22.40
#